data_AF-A0A4Y7ZI16-F1
#
_entry.id   AF-A0A4Y7ZI16-F1
#
_cell.length_a   1.000
_cell.length_b   1.000
_cell.length_c   1.000
_cell.angle_alpha   90.00
_cell.angle_beta   90.00
_cell.angle_gamma   90.00
#
_symmetry.space_group_name_H-M   'P 1'
#
loop_
_entity.id
_entity.type
_entity.pdbx_description
1 polymer ?
#
loop_
_entity_poly.entity_id
_entity_poly.type
_entity_poly.pdbx_seq_one_letter_code
_entity_poly.pdbx_strand_id
1 'polypeptide(L)'
;TILKIPGHIALESVDIWLQDEARFGQQNTTTRLWAETGSRPRAVKQQQFEYAYLFGSVCVTNSASEAMVVPFVNKEIMKAHLLQISKATVCNRHAIAIMDGAGWHVDNIDADLDNVSIIKLPPYSPELIPIIVSN
;
A
#
# COMPACT_ATOMS: atom_id res chain seq x y z
N THR A 1 19.17 9.70 2.69
CA THR A 1 17.89 9.80 1.94
C THR A 1 18.07 9.99 0.43
N ILE A 2 19.17 10.59 -0.05
CA ILE A 2 19.49 10.76 -1.50
C ILE A 2 20.28 9.59 -2.13
N LEU A 3 20.79 8.64 -1.33
CA LEU A 3 21.74 7.61 -1.80
C LEU A 3 21.15 6.48 -2.67
N LYS A 4 19.82 6.43 -2.87
CA LYS A 4 19.16 5.34 -3.62
C LYS A 4 18.87 5.68 -5.08
N ILE A 5 19.02 6.93 -5.48
CA ILE A 5 18.90 7.28 -6.91
C ILE A 5 20.28 7.01 -7.52
N PRO A 6 20.37 6.17 -8.56
CA PRO A 6 21.61 6.02 -9.30
C PRO A 6 22.05 7.40 -9.81
N GLY A 7 23.24 7.87 -9.42
CA GLY A 7 23.70 9.24 -9.67
C GLY A 7 23.85 9.63 -11.15
N HIS A 8 23.57 8.71 -12.07
CA HIS A 8 23.57 8.92 -13.51
C HIS A 8 22.18 9.27 -14.09
N ILE A 9 21.12 9.26 -13.28
CA ILE A 9 19.75 9.58 -13.73
C ILE A 9 19.44 11.03 -13.40
N ALA A 10 19.08 11.81 -14.43
CA ALA A 10 18.57 13.16 -14.26
C ALA A 10 17.23 13.13 -13.52
N LEU A 11 16.98 14.07 -12.60
CA LEU A 11 15.72 14.17 -11.83
C LEU A 11 14.47 14.23 -12.74
N GLU A 12 14.63 14.74 -13.96
CA GLU A 12 13.61 14.83 -15.00
C GLU A 12 13.16 13.45 -15.53
N SER A 13 14.04 12.46 -15.42
CA SER A 13 13.85 11.07 -15.88
C SER A 13 13.40 10.14 -14.75
N VAL A 14 12.94 10.72 -13.63
CA VAL A 14 12.46 9.98 -12.45
C VAL A 14 10.95 10.06 -12.35
N ASP A 15 10.31 8.91 -12.20
CA ASP A 15 8.89 8.77 -11.90
C ASP A 15 8.69 8.49 -10.41
N ILE A 16 8.01 9.40 -9.71
CA ILE A 16 7.73 9.24 -8.29
C ILE A 16 6.38 8.55 -8.14
N TRP A 17 6.41 7.35 -7.58
CA TRP A 17 5.25 6.53 -7.28
C TRP A 17 4.98 6.55 -5.78
N LEU A 18 3.76 6.88 -5.41
CA LEU A 18 3.27 6.82 -4.04
C LEU A 18 2.45 5.54 -3.90
N GLN A 19 2.88 4.65 -3.02
CA GLN A 19 2.27 3.34 -2.83
C GLN A 19 1.67 3.23 -1.42
N ASP A 20 0.51 2.61 -1.34
CA ASP A 20 -0.19 2.32 -0.08
C ASP A 20 -0.98 1.00 -0.16
N GLU A 21 -1.41 0.51 1.00
CA GLU A 21 -2.31 -0.63 1.13
C GLU A 21 -3.58 -0.29 1.92
N ALA A 22 -4.73 -0.58 1.32
CA ALA A 22 -6.02 -0.48 1.98
C ALA A 22 -6.63 -1.86 2.21
N ARG A 23 -7.12 -2.12 3.42
CA ARG A 23 -7.88 -3.34 3.72
C ARG A 23 -9.38 -3.07 3.59
N PHE A 24 -10.03 -3.82 2.71
CA PHE A 24 -11.48 -3.83 2.52
C PHE A 24 -12.06 -5.09 3.12
N GLY A 25 -13.12 -4.98 3.90
CA GLY A 25 -13.81 -6.16 4.40
C GLY A 25 -15.09 -5.82 5.13
N GLN A 26 -15.92 -6.83 5.28
CA GLN A 26 -17.18 -6.67 5.98
C GLN A 26 -16.92 -6.54 7.48
N GLN A 27 -16.97 -5.32 8.00
CA GLN A 27 -17.01 -5.10 9.43
C GLN A 27 -18.44 -5.34 9.93
N ASN A 28 -18.66 -6.44 10.65
CA ASN A 28 -19.97 -6.72 11.22
C ASN A 28 -20.37 -5.62 12.22
N THR A 29 -21.51 -4.97 11.95
CA THR A 29 -22.07 -3.92 12.80
C THR A 29 -22.49 -4.50 14.14
N THR A 30 -22.26 -3.76 15.23
CA THR A 30 -22.82 -4.11 16.54
C THR A 30 -24.34 -4.01 16.48
N THR A 31 -25.05 -5.14 16.49
CA THR A 31 -26.51 -5.18 16.49
C THR A 31 -27.04 -4.58 17.80
N ARG A 32 -27.87 -3.53 17.71
CA ARG A 32 -28.63 -3.04 18.88
C ARG A 32 -29.81 -3.97 19.12
N LEU A 33 -29.94 -4.46 20.36
CA LEU A 33 -31.06 -5.30 20.79
C LEU A 33 -31.93 -4.53 21.76
N TRP A 34 -33.25 -4.63 21.59
CA TRP A 34 -34.20 -4.22 22.62
C TRP A 34 -34.35 -5.36 23.64
N ALA A 35 -34.33 -5.02 24.92
CA ALA A 35 -34.55 -5.97 26.00
C ALA A 35 -35.26 -5.28 27.17
N GLU A 36 -35.94 -6.07 28.00
CA GLU A 36 -36.66 -5.56 29.16
C GLU A 36 -35.72 -4.88 30.16
N THR A 37 -36.19 -3.83 30.82
CA THR A 37 -35.46 -3.10 31.84
C THR A 37 -35.05 -4.03 32.98
N GLY A 38 -33.74 -4.14 33.23
CA GLY A 38 -33.18 -5.06 34.23
C GLY A 38 -32.63 -6.38 33.66
N SER A 39 -32.83 -6.64 32.36
CA SER A 39 -32.27 -7.82 31.69
C SER A 39 -30.90 -7.53 31.06
N ARG A 40 -30.07 -8.58 30.87
CA ARG A 40 -28.78 -8.53 30.19
C ARG A 40 -28.79 -9.43 28.94
N PRO A 41 -29.29 -8.93 27.79
CA PRO A 41 -29.32 -9.72 26.56
C PRO A 41 -27.89 -10.01 26.07
N ARG A 42 -27.66 -11.23 25.59
CA ARG A 42 -26.37 -11.65 25.00
C ARG A 42 -26.57 -11.80 23.49
N ALA A 43 -25.88 -10.97 22.71
CA ALA A 43 -25.79 -11.12 21.26
C ALA A 43 -24.51 -11.88 20.92
N VAL A 44 -24.60 -12.86 20.02
CA VAL A 44 -23.41 -13.47 19.43
C VAL A 44 -22.85 -12.48 18.41
N LYS A 45 -21.68 -11.92 18.69
CA LYS A 45 -20.94 -11.12 17.71
C LYS A 45 -20.23 -12.08 16.75
N GLN A 46 -20.63 -12.08 15.48
CA GLN A 46 -19.89 -12.82 14.45
C GLN A 46 -18.51 -12.19 14.28
N GLN A 47 -17.47 -12.94 14.69
CA GLN A 47 -16.06 -12.55 14.55
C GLN A 47 -15.43 -13.07 13.25
N GLN A 48 -16.22 -13.72 12.39
CA GLN A 48 -15.79 -14.05 11.04
C GLN A 48 -15.79 -12.77 10.23
N PHE A 49 -14.65 -12.48 9.64
CA PHE A 49 -14.45 -11.34 8.78
C PHE A 49 -13.81 -11.85 7.49
N GLU A 50 -14.42 -11.50 6.37
CA GLU A 50 -13.78 -11.62 5.06
C GLU A 50 -13.11 -10.29 4.74
N TYR A 51 -11.83 -10.37 4.39
CA TYR A 51 -11.02 -9.22 4.01
C TYR A 51 -10.37 -9.46 2.66
N ALA A 52 -10.26 -8.40 1.89
CA ALA A 52 -9.38 -8.27 0.74
C ALA A 52 -8.47 -7.06 0.98
N TYR A 53 -7.31 -7.08 0.36
CA TYR A 53 -6.35 -6.00 0.37
C TYR A 53 -6.26 -5.41 -1.02
N LEU A 54 -6.26 -4.08 -1.10
CA LEU A 54 -6.00 -3.31 -2.29
C LEU A 54 -4.62 -2.67 -2.14
N PHE A 55 -3.71 -3.06 -3.02
CA PHE A 55 -2.45 -2.37 -3.22
C PHE A 55 -2.69 -1.31 -4.29
N GLY A 56 -2.40 -0.06 -3.98
CA GLY A 56 -2.55 1.06 -4.91
C GLY A 56 -1.25 1.84 -5.03
N SER A 57 -0.92 2.22 -6.26
CA SER A 57 0.19 3.12 -6.55
C SER A 57 -0.23 4.19 -7.54
N VAL A 58 0.13 5.44 -7.26
CA VAL A 58 -0.10 6.57 -8.17
C VAL A 58 1.22 7.27 -8.45
N CYS A 59 1.48 7.53 -9.74
CA CYS A 59 2.64 8.29 -10.17
C CYS A 59 2.30 9.78 -10.22
N VAL A 60 3.05 10.59 -9.46
CA VAL A 60 2.87 12.05 -9.43
C VAL A 60 3.34 12.69 -10.74
N THR A 61 4.37 12.12 -11.37
CA THR A 61 5.03 12.70 -12.53
C THR A 61 4.20 12.57 -13.82
N ASN A 62 3.51 11.45 -14.01
CA ASN A 62 2.78 11.16 -15.25
C ASN A 62 1.29 10.84 -15.05
N SER A 63 0.78 10.95 -13.81
CA SER A 63 -0.61 10.64 -13.44
C SER A 63 -1.06 9.20 -13.74
N ALA A 64 -0.14 8.27 -13.99
CA ALA A 64 -0.44 6.86 -14.10
C ALA A 64 -0.82 6.28 -12.73
N SER A 65 -1.61 5.21 -12.73
CA SER A 65 -1.99 4.48 -11.52
C SER A 65 -2.01 2.99 -11.78
N GLU A 66 -1.53 2.23 -10.80
CA GLU A 66 -1.49 0.77 -10.83
C GLU A 66 -2.10 0.24 -9.53
N ALA A 67 -2.93 -0.80 -9.64
CA ALA A 67 -3.59 -1.36 -8.48
C ALA A 67 -3.78 -2.88 -8.59
N MET A 68 -3.75 -3.55 -7.45
CA MET A 68 -3.92 -5.00 -7.35
C MET A 68 -4.77 -5.35 -6.13
N VAL A 69 -5.80 -6.18 -6.34
CA VAL A 69 -6.65 -6.72 -5.27
C VAL A 69 -6.20 -8.14 -4.95
N VAL A 70 -5.92 -8.42 -3.67
CA VAL A 70 -5.41 -9.70 -3.20
C VAL A 70 -6.08 -10.14 -1.89
N PRO A 71 -6.20 -11.44 -1.63
CA PRO A 71 -6.85 -11.94 -0.41
C PRO A 71 -5.98 -11.84 0.86
N PHE A 72 -4.66 -11.65 0.73
CA PHE A 72 -3.73 -11.55 1.87
C PHE A 72 -2.54 -10.66 1.52
N VAL A 73 -1.76 -10.24 2.53
CA VAL A 73 -0.54 -9.42 2.36
C VAL A 73 0.68 -10.30 2.61
N ASN A 74 1.60 -10.38 1.66
CA ASN A 74 2.90 -11.02 1.84
C ASN A 74 3.99 -10.36 0.98
N LYS A 75 5.23 -10.80 1.13
CA LYS A 75 6.39 -10.26 0.38
C LYS A 75 6.27 -10.51 -1.14
N GLU A 76 5.70 -11.64 -1.55
CA GLU A 76 5.58 -12.02 -2.96
C GLU A 76 4.60 -11.11 -3.71
N ILE A 77 3.48 -10.76 -3.06
CA ILE A 77 2.49 -9.81 -3.55
C ILE A 77 3.11 -8.43 -3.69
N MET A 78 3.91 -7.99 -2.72
CA MET A 78 4.63 -6.71 -2.83
C MET A 78 5.65 -6.72 -3.99
N LYS A 79 6.37 -7.83 -4.20
CA LYS A 79 7.22 -7.99 -5.40
C LYS A 79 6.40 -7.92 -6.70
N ALA A 80 5.24 -8.56 -6.73
CA ALA A 80 4.36 -8.53 -7.91
C ALA A 80 3.84 -7.11 -8.19
N HIS A 81 3.50 -6.35 -7.15
CA HIS A 81 3.09 -4.95 -7.27
C HIS A 81 4.23 -4.06 -7.79
N LEU A 82 5.44 -4.20 -7.25
CA LEU A 82 6.62 -3.48 -7.76
C LEU A 82 6.95 -3.84 -9.21
N LEU A 83 6.70 -5.10 -9.62
CA LEU A 83 6.84 -5.51 -11.02
C LEU A 83 5.80 -4.83 -11.93
N GLN A 84 4.58 -4.56 -11.44
CA GLN A 84 3.59 -3.76 -12.20
C GLN A 84 4.11 -2.33 -12.39
N ILE A 85 4.62 -1.70 -11.32
CA ILE A 85 5.23 -0.37 -11.40
C ILE A 85 6.42 -0.36 -12.38
N SER A 86 7.30 -1.36 -12.32
CA SER A 86 8.44 -1.52 -13.22
C SER A 86 8.00 -1.56 -14.69
N LYS A 87 6.92 -2.29 -15.00
CA LYS A 87 6.35 -2.40 -16.36
C LYS A 87 5.61 -1.13 -16.80
N ALA A 88 4.96 -0.43 -15.88
CA ALA A 88 4.26 0.83 -16.14
C ALA A 88 5.23 2.00 -16.34
N THR A 89 6.46 1.88 -15.84
CA THR A 89 7.51 2.89 -16.00
C THR A 89 8.00 2.92 -17.44
N VAL A 90 7.99 4.10 -18.06
CA VAL A 90 8.41 4.27 -19.46
C VAL A 90 9.90 3.93 -19.62
N CYS A 91 10.26 3.37 -20.78
CA CYS A 91 11.65 3.03 -21.10
C CYS A 91 12.59 4.24 -20.88
N ASN A 92 13.79 3.97 -20.34
CA ASN A 92 14.80 4.95 -19.94
C ASN A 92 14.41 5.91 -18.79
N ARG A 93 13.31 5.63 -18.08
CA ARG A 93 12.97 6.30 -16.82
C ARG A 93 13.19 5.36 -15.64
N HIS A 94 13.37 5.95 -14.47
CA HIS A 94 13.55 5.22 -13.22
C HIS A 94 12.41 5.51 -12.27
N ALA A 95 11.79 4.47 -11.73
CA ALA A 95 10.72 4.62 -10.76
C ALA A 95 11.25 4.63 -9.34
N ILE A 96 10.80 5.60 -8.56
CA ILE A 96 10.97 5.66 -7.12
C ILE A 96 9.63 5.33 -6.48
N ALA A 97 9.55 4.18 -5.81
CA ALA A 97 8.40 3.80 -5.02
C ALA A 97 8.58 4.31 -3.58
N ILE A 98 7.74 5.25 -3.17
CA ILE A 98 7.65 5.74 -1.81
C ILE A 98 6.56 4.92 -1.11
N MET A 99 6.94 4.25 -0.02
CA MET A 99 6.05 3.39 0.76
C MET A 99 6.19 3.67 2.25
N ASP A 100 5.18 3.27 3.02
CA ASP A 100 5.21 3.36 4.47
C ASP A 100 6.26 2.39 5.07
N GLY A 101 6.52 2.51 6.37
CA GLY A 101 7.51 1.68 7.06
C GLY A 101 6.96 0.33 7.53
N ALA A 102 5.91 -0.24 6.92
CA ALA A 102 5.28 -1.46 7.41
C ALA A 102 6.30 -2.60 7.55
N GLY A 103 6.17 -3.41 8.60
CA GLY A 103 7.16 -4.44 8.99
C GLY A 103 7.45 -5.52 7.93
N TRP A 104 6.62 -5.60 6.87
CA TRP A 104 6.77 -6.50 5.73
C TRP A 104 7.66 -5.93 4.62
N HIS A 105 8.00 -4.64 4.69
CA HIS A 105 8.93 -3.98 3.79
C HIS A 105 10.35 -4.37 4.20
N VAL A 106 10.70 -5.64 4.02
CA VAL A 106 12.07 -6.14 4.24
C VAL A 106 13.00 -5.43 3.26
N ASP A 107 14.23 -5.13 3.67
CA ASP A 107 15.22 -4.55 2.77
C ASP A 107 15.46 -5.48 1.56
N ASN A 108 15.73 -4.89 0.38
CA ASN A 108 16.01 -5.58 -0.88
C ASN A 108 14.84 -6.32 -1.55
N ILE A 109 13.59 -5.86 -1.37
CA ILE A 109 12.46 -6.39 -2.19
C ILE A 109 12.63 -5.99 -3.67
N ASP A 110 13.23 -4.82 -3.91
CA ASP A 110 13.56 -4.23 -5.21
C ASP A 110 14.87 -4.76 -5.83
N ALA A 111 15.60 -5.66 -5.17
CA ALA A 111 16.92 -6.10 -5.66
C ALA A 111 16.88 -6.83 -7.01
N ASP A 112 15.72 -7.34 -7.41
CA ASP A 112 15.52 -8.03 -8.70
C ASP A 112 15.05 -7.05 -9.81
N LEU A 113 14.92 -5.75 -9.53
CA LEU A 113 14.41 -4.72 -10.45
C LEU A 113 15.47 -3.64 -10.72
N ASP A 114 15.92 -3.55 -11.96
CA ASP A 114 16.97 -2.59 -12.36
C ASP A 114 16.47 -1.14 -12.46
N ASN A 115 15.16 -0.94 -12.68
CA ASN A 115 14.54 0.35 -12.96
C ASN A 115 13.62 0.87 -11.85
N VAL A 116 13.60 0.21 -10.69
CA VAL A 116 12.77 0.60 -9.53
C VAL A 116 13.65 0.71 -8.29
N SER A 117 13.44 1.73 -7.47
CA SER A 117 14.07 1.86 -6.16
C SER A 117 13.07 2.25 -5.09
N ILE A 118 13.21 1.67 -3.90
CA ILE A 118 12.29 1.90 -2.80
C ILE A 118 12.83 2.96 -1.82
N ILE A 119 12.02 3.97 -1.51
CA ILE A 119 12.25 4.90 -0.40
C ILE A 119 11.18 4.66 0.66
N LYS A 120 11.63 4.36 1.89
CA LYS A 120 10.75 4.22 3.05
C LYS A 120 10.58 5.57 3.74
N LEU A 121 9.34 5.92 4.07
CA LEU A 121 9.04 7.08 4.90
C LEU A 121 9.46 6.84 6.36
N PRO A 122 9.72 7.92 7.13
CA PRO A 122 9.88 7.79 8.58
C PRO A 122 8.61 7.18 9.19
N PRO A 123 8.73 6.41 10.30
CA PRO A 123 7.58 5.81 10.96
C PRO A 123 6.53 6.86 11.35
N TYR A 124 5.25 6.48 11.23
CA TYR A 124 4.08 7.29 11.65
C TYR A 124 3.85 8.61 10.89
N SER A 125 4.12 8.63 9.58
CA SER A 125 3.80 9.78 8.72
C SER A 125 2.76 9.48 7.62
N PRO A 126 1.53 9.03 7.97
CA PRO A 126 0.48 8.80 6.99
C PRO A 126 0.06 10.08 6.24
N GLU A 127 0.24 11.26 6.83
CA GLU A 127 -0.07 12.55 6.20
C GLU A 127 0.74 12.83 4.92
N LEU A 128 1.81 12.07 4.68
CA LEU A 128 2.68 12.21 3.52
C LEU A 128 2.29 11.30 2.35
N ILE A 129 1.25 10.46 2.50
CA ILE A 129 0.74 9.57 1.46
C ILE A 129 -0.66 10.03 1.06
N PRO A 130 -0.84 10.73 -0.09
CA PRO A 130 -2.12 11.28 -0.53
C PRO A 130 -3.14 10.22 -0.96
N ILE A 131 -2.75 8.94 -1.03
CA ILE A 131 -3.65 7.81 -1.27
C ILE A 131 -4.45 7.43 0.00
N ILE A 132 -3.98 7.79 1.20
CA ILE A 132 -4.65 7.42 2.43
C ILE A 132 -6.00 8.15 2.53
N VAL A 133 -7.08 7.41 2.31
CA VAL A 133 -8.42 7.80 2.74
C VAL A 133 -8.64 7.18 4.12
N SER A 134 -8.15 7.85 5.17
CA SER A 134 -8.51 7.50 6.54
C SER A 134 -9.94 8.00 6.79
N ASN A 135 -10.90 7.08 6.90
CA ASN A 135 -12.24 7.34 7.44
C ASN A 135 -12.21 7.27 8.97
#